data_AF-A0A229YK35-F1
#
_entry.id   AF-A0A229YK35-F1
#
_cell.length_a   1.000
_cell.length_b   1.000
_cell.length_c   1.000
_cell.angle_alpha   90.00
_cell.angle_beta   90.00
_cell.angle_gamma   90.00
#
_symmetry.space_group_name_H-M   'P 1'
#
loop_
_entity.id
_entity.type
_entity.pdbx_description
1 polymer ?
#
loop_
_entity_poly.entity_id
_entity_poly.type
_entity_poly.pdbx_seq_one_letter_code
_entity_poly.pdbx_strand_id
1 'polypeptide(L)'
;MAQCRPLDAFSILPGPVLEMVLMQLDDLASLYSIYRSSPAVFRLLHEDGTARRIIQRIMELSVPRETQLLIRKFTFLRWNARPVKDVDEFIETYIKDDTGWEFPHEIPLSVLCDSLAAAATIRYLAHAGMHEMIARCQQLELMQLQNPKLKYIRNAHRTPALWESEYFPVPKPPRERYQQAEAVPISAIEEQRAIRAIWQLLLIWELHSLVAGPSPRWNWPSEEVSRLQNMHFEELWRHALWNRMIEPIRTMDECSCLFPTLRSPGERLRAAKNLAFSVGGKLPCDCSAPSASLIHDIDDEFRRSAPGYSFVVGQLSKWYTSPCRYVKFRPFRRYGFAIWDLRRMQGLGLLWAPHDSPQLPQAPRSEPDQYVRWESILSPEDLEEIEQRRKHYWPGTEMIVVESPV
;
A
#
# COMPACT_ATOMS: atom_id res chain seq x y z
N MET A 1 1.33 -14.56 -47.91
CA MET A 1 0.41 -15.15 -46.92
C MET A 1 -0.18 -14.02 -46.09
N ALA A 2 -1.44 -13.67 -46.31
CA ALA A 2 -2.12 -12.66 -45.52
C ALA A 2 -2.35 -13.23 -44.11
N GLN A 3 -1.69 -12.68 -43.10
CA GLN A 3 -1.98 -12.99 -41.71
C GLN A 3 -3.43 -12.57 -41.45
N CYS A 4 -4.30 -13.55 -41.24
CA CYS A 4 -5.68 -13.34 -40.83
C CYS A 4 -5.62 -12.57 -39.50
N ARG A 5 -6.01 -11.28 -39.50
CA ARG A 5 -6.11 -10.52 -38.26
C ARG A 5 -7.05 -11.31 -37.33
N PRO A 6 -6.68 -11.58 -36.08
CA PRO A 6 -7.59 -12.23 -35.14
C PRO A 6 -8.87 -11.39 -35.09
N LEU A 7 -10.01 -12.04 -35.35
CA LEU A 7 -11.32 -11.42 -35.25
C LEU A 7 -11.52 -10.93 -33.81
N ASP A 8 -11.97 -9.68 -33.67
CA ASP A 8 -12.37 -9.11 -32.39
C ASP A 8 -13.55 -9.91 -31.84
N ALA A 9 -13.32 -10.81 -30.88
CA ALA A 9 -14.37 -11.70 -30.36
C ALA A 9 -15.58 -10.93 -29.80
N PHE A 10 -15.36 -9.71 -29.30
CA PHE A 10 -16.43 -8.84 -28.80
C PHE A 10 -17.30 -8.24 -29.92
N SER A 11 -16.79 -8.19 -31.17
CA SER A 11 -17.57 -7.68 -32.30
C SER A 11 -18.74 -8.59 -32.72
N ILE A 12 -18.76 -9.83 -32.21
CA ILE A 12 -19.81 -10.83 -32.48
C ILE A 12 -21.00 -10.64 -31.51
N LEU A 13 -20.78 -10.00 -30.37
CA LEU A 13 -21.81 -9.85 -29.33
C LEU A 13 -22.71 -8.63 -29.62
N PRO A 14 -24.04 -8.73 -29.42
CA PRO A 14 -24.92 -7.58 -29.43
C PRO A 14 -24.55 -6.58 -28.31
N GLY A 15 -24.70 -5.28 -28.56
CA GLY A 15 -24.34 -4.21 -27.62
C GLY A 15 -24.81 -4.42 -26.17
N PRO A 16 -26.09 -4.73 -25.91
CA PRO A 16 -26.58 -4.99 -24.55
C PRO A 16 -25.91 -6.20 -23.88
N VAL A 17 -25.62 -7.27 -24.63
CA VAL A 17 -24.93 -8.45 -24.10
C VAL A 17 -23.47 -8.11 -23.80
N LEU A 18 -22.82 -7.34 -24.67
CA LEU A 18 -21.46 -6.86 -24.45
C LEU A 18 -21.38 -5.96 -23.20
N GLU A 19 -22.33 -5.04 -22.99
CA GLU A 19 -22.42 -4.22 -21.78
C GLU A 19 -22.56 -5.11 -20.53
N MET A 20 -23.43 -6.11 -20.56
CA MET A 20 -23.59 -7.07 -19.45
C MET A 20 -22.28 -7.83 -19.15
N VAL A 21 -21.55 -8.26 -20.18
CA VAL A 21 -20.25 -8.94 -20.00
C VAL A 21 -19.22 -8.00 -19.37
N LEU A 22 -19.12 -6.76 -19.86
CA LEU A 22 -18.17 -5.77 -19.32
C LEU A 22 -18.50 -5.37 -17.87
N MET A 23 -19.78 -5.35 -17.49
CA MET A 23 -20.22 -5.09 -16.12
C MET A 23 -19.81 -6.18 -15.11
N GLN A 24 -19.40 -7.37 -15.57
CA GLN A 24 -18.97 -8.48 -14.73
C GLN A 24 -17.45 -8.65 -14.67
N LEU A 25 -16.69 -7.69 -15.21
CA LEU A 25 -15.22 -7.72 -15.11
C LEU A 25 -14.78 -7.60 -13.65
N ASP A 26 -13.75 -8.37 -13.29
CA ASP A 26 -13.18 -8.42 -11.94
C ASP A 26 -12.34 -7.19 -11.59
N ASP A 27 -12.00 -6.31 -12.55
CA ASP A 27 -11.24 -5.10 -12.26
C ASP A 27 -11.25 -4.05 -13.40
N LEU A 28 -10.90 -2.81 -13.06
CA LEU A 28 -10.84 -1.68 -13.99
C LEU A 28 -9.66 -1.75 -14.99
N ALA A 29 -8.56 -2.43 -14.65
CA ALA A 29 -7.42 -2.58 -15.55
C ALA A 29 -7.73 -3.56 -16.70
N SER A 30 -8.51 -4.60 -16.44
CA SER A 30 -9.09 -5.47 -17.46
C SER A 30 -9.97 -4.69 -18.43
N LEU A 31 -10.87 -3.83 -17.92
CA LEU A 31 -11.68 -2.95 -18.78
C LEU A 31 -10.81 -2.03 -19.63
N TYR A 32 -9.78 -1.41 -19.05
CA TYR A 32 -8.85 -0.55 -19.79
C TYR A 32 -8.13 -1.32 -20.91
N SER A 33 -7.70 -2.54 -20.65
CA SER A 33 -7.01 -3.40 -21.62
C SER A 33 -7.94 -3.81 -22.77
N ILE A 34 -9.19 -4.17 -22.46
CA ILE A 34 -10.21 -4.53 -23.45
C ILE A 34 -10.59 -3.29 -24.28
N TYR A 35 -10.81 -2.14 -23.65
CA TYR A 35 -11.11 -0.87 -24.31
C TYR A 35 -10.05 -0.50 -25.38
N ARG A 36 -8.76 -0.74 -25.08
CA ARG A 36 -7.66 -0.45 -26.02
C ARG A 36 -7.50 -1.49 -27.12
N SER A 37 -7.97 -2.72 -26.92
CA SER A 37 -7.74 -3.83 -27.83
C SER A 37 -8.95 -4.15 -28.72
N SER A 38 -10.17 -3.78 -28.32
CA SER A 38 -11.42 -4.05 -29.05
C SER A 38 -12.08 -2.76 -29.55
N PRO A 39 -12.13 -2.54 -30.88
CA PRO A 39 -12.91 -1.46 -31.47
C PRO A 39 -14.41 -1.52 -31.16
N ALA A 40 -14.97 -2.72 -30.95
CA ALA A 40 -16.36 -2.87 -30.55
C ALA A 40 -16.61 -2.30 -29.15
N VAL A 41 -15.76 -2.64 -28.19
CA VAL A 41 -15.84 -2.09 -26.82
C VAL A 41 -15.55 -0.60 -26.81
N PHE A 42 -14.58 -0.13 -27.60
CA PHE A 42 -14.34 1.31 -27.78
C PHE A 42 -15.63 2.05 -28.17
N ARG A 43 -16.34 1.58 -29.21
CA ARG A 43 -17.60 2.21 -29.65
C ARG A 43 -18.68 2.16 -28.59
N LEU A 44 -18.86 1.02 -27.93
CA LEU A 44 -19.85 0.85 -26.86
C LEU A 44 -19.64 1.83 -25.70
N LEU A 45 -18.38 2.05 -25.27
CA LEU A 45 -18.08 3.02 -24.21
C LEU A 45 -18.33 4.48 -24.63
N HIS A 46 -18.39 4.76 -25.94
CA HIS A 46 -18.75 6.09 -26.46
C HIS A 46 -20.26 6.33 -26.55
N GLU A 47 -21.08 5.32 -26.27
CA GLU A 47 -22.52 5.50 -26.14
C GLU A 47 -22.87 6.23 -24.84
N ASP A 48 -23.93 7.04 -24.91
CA ASP A 48 -24.29 7.95 -23.82
C ASP A 48 -24.54 7.22 -22.49
N GLY A 49 -23.81 7.64 -21.46
CA GLY A 49 -23.84 7.07 -20.12
C GLY A 49 -23.29 5.64 -19.98
N THR A 50 -22.95 4.92 -21.05
CA THR A 50 -22.56 3.50 -21.00
C THR A 50 -21.25 3.28 -20.25
N ALA A 51 -20.21 4.07 -20.54
CA ALA A 51 -18.95 3.98 -19.81
C ALA A 51 -19.12 4.22 -18.31
N ARG A 52 -19.91 5.22 -17.93
CA ARG A 52 -20.18 5.54 -16.52
C ARG A 52 -20.82 4.34 -15.81
N ARG A 53 -21.86 3.74 -16.39
CA ARG A 53 -22.55 2.57 -15.81
C ARG A 53 -21.61 1.38 -15.63
N ILE A 54 -20.81 1.05 -16.65
CA ILE A 54 -19.88 -0.08 -16.60
C ILE A 54 -18.80 0.16 -15.53
N ILE A 55 -18.15 1.33 -15.55
CA ILE A 55 -17.08 1.66 -14.60
C ILE A 55 -17.61 1.64 -13.16
N GLN A 56 -18.77 2.27 -12.93
CA GLN A 56 -19.39 2.28 -11.62
C GLN A 56 -19.73 0.87 -11.15
N ARG A 57 -20.27 0.02 -12.03
CA ARG A 57 -20.61 -1.36 -11.69
C ARG A 57 -19.38 -2.19 -11.32
N ILE A 58 -18.30 -2.08 -12.09
CA ILE A 58 -17.03 -2.77 -11.79
C ILE A 58 -16.48 -2.29 -10.44
N MET A 59 -16.49 -0.98 -10.18
CA MET A 59 -16.03 -0.42 -8.90
C MET A 59 -16.83 -0.97 -7.72
N GLU A 60 -18.16 -1.04 -7.84
CA GLU A 60 -19.05 -1.57 -6.80
C GLU A 60 -18.79 -3.05 -6.50
N LEU A 61 -18.35 -3.82 -7.49
CA LEU A 61 -18.08 -5.26 -7.38
C LEU A 61 -16.66 -5.59 -6.89
N SER A 62 -15.66 -4.83 -7.35
CA SER A 62 -14.25 -5.27 -7.29
C SER A 62 -13.30 -4.33 -6.55
N VAL A 63 -13.80 -3.19 -6.06
CA VAL A 63 -12.96 -2.18 -5.43
C VAL A 63 -13.49 -1.88 -4.02
N PRO A 64 -12.66 -1.94 -2.97
CA PRO A 64 -13.07 -1.54 -1.61
C PRO A 64 -13.59 -0.11 -1.56
N ARG A 65 -14.57 0.15 -0.69
CA ARG A 65 -15.31 1.42 -0.65
C ARG A 65 -14.40 2.65 -0.52
N GLU A 66 -13.37 2.57 0.31
CA GLU A 66 -12.41 3.66 0.53
C GLU A 66 -11.60 3.94 -0.74
N THR A 67 -11.22 2.90 -1.48
CA THR A 67 -10.52 3.03 -2.75
C THR A 67 -11.45 3.59 -3.83
N GLN A 68 -12.75 3.22 -3.83
CA GLN A 68 -13.73 3.81 -4.75
C GLN A 68 -13.82 5.33 -4.58
N LEU A 69 -13.86 5.81 -3.33
CA LEU A 69 -13.89 7.25 -3.02
C LEU A 69 -12.65 7.97 -3.56
N LEU A 70 -11.46 7.38 -3.43
CA LEU A 70 -10.22 7.95 -3.99
C LEU A 70 -10.25 8.04 -5.51
N ILE A 71 -10.75 7.01 -6.20
CA ILE A 71 -10.90 7.01 -7.67
C ILE A 71 -11.86 8.13 -8.09
N ARG A 72 -12.99 8.28 -7.38
CA ARG A 72 -13.97 9.34 -7.64
C ARG A 72 -13.35 10.71 -7.42
N LYS A 73 -12.73 10.95 -6.26
CA LYS A 73 -12.00 12.20 -5.94
C LYS A 73 -10.97 12.56 -7.01
N PHE A 74 -10.15 11.60 -7.44
CA PHE A 74 -9.19 11.79 -8.54
C PHE A 74 -9.87 12.16 -9.87
N THR A 75 -11.00 11.51 -10.18
CA THR A 75 -11.76 11.76 -11.42
C THR A 75 -12.31 13.19 -11.44
N PHE A 76 -12.89 13.65 -10.33
CA PHE A 76 -13.37 15.03 -10.18
C PHE A 76 -12.24 16.06 -10.27
N LEU A 77 -11.09 15.73 -9.68
CA LEU A 77 -9.87 16.54 -9.73
C LEU A 77 -9.38 16.68 -11.18
N ARG A 78 -9.37 15.57 -11.94
CA ARG A 78 -9.01 15.54 -13.37
C ARG A 78 -9.97 16.33 -14.24
N TRP A 79 -11.26 16.24 -13.97
CA TRP A 79 -12.30 16.98 -14.68
C TRP A 79 -12.28 18.48 -14.37
N ASN A 80 -11.68 18.88 -13.25
CA ASN A 80 -11.75 20.25 -12.73
C ASN A 80 -13.19 20.69 -12.38
N ALA A 81 -14.00 19.75 -11.86
CA ALA A 81 -15.41 20.01 -11.55
C ALA A 81 -15.62 20.73 -10.21
N ARG A 82 -14.66 20.59 -9.27
CA ARG A 82 -14.67 21.28 -7.97
C ARG A 82 -13.31 21.95 -7.77
N PRO A 83 -13.06 23.11 -8.40
CA PRO A 83 -11.85 23.88 -8.14
C PRO A 83 -11.88 24.40 -6.71
N VAL A 84 -10.73 24.40 -6.06
CA VAL A 84 -10.53 24.97 -4.72
C VAL A 84 -9.46 26.05 -4.80
N LYS A 85 -9.40 26.94 -3.81
CA LYS A 85 -8.58 28.16 -3.84
C LYS A 85 -7.24 28.05 -3.08
N ASP A 86 -7.13 27.11 -2.14
CA ASP A 86 -5.97 26.96 -1.26
C ASP A 86 -5.84 25.51 -0.73
N VAL A 87 -4.75 25.23 -0.01
CA VAL A 87 -4.47 23.90 0.55
C VAL A 87 -5.51 23.48 1.59
N ASP A 88 -6.03 24.41 2.39
CA ASP A 88 -6.97 24.09 3.47
C ASP A 88 -8.33 23.67 2.91
N GLU A 89 -8.84 24.38 1.90
CA GLU A 89 -10.06 24.00 1.18
C GLU A 89 -9.89 22.67 0.43
N PHE A 90 -8.68 22.38 -0.09
CA PHE A 90 -8.37 21.07 -0.64
C PHE A 90 -8.45 19.96 0.42
N ILE A 91 -7.90 20.19 1.61
CA ILE A 91 -7.96 19.22 2.72
C ILE A 91 -9.42 18.97 3.12
N GLU A 92 -10.22 20.02 3.32
CA GLU A 92 -11.63 19.85 3.69
C GLU A 92 -12.41 19.11 2.60
N THR A 93 -12.22 19.49 1.33
CA THR A 93 -13.01 18.93 0.23
C THR A 93 -12.51 17.55 -0.21
N TYR A 94 -11.24 17.40 -0.57
CA TYR A 94 -10.75 16.16 -1.19
C TYR A 94 -10.19 15.16 -0.18
N ILE A 95 -9.79 15.59 1.02
CA ILE A 95 -9.19 14.69 2.01
C ILE A 95 -10.22 14.26 3.06
N LYS A 96 -10.92 15.20 3.69
CA LYS A 96 -11.85 14.93 4.80
C LYS A 96 -13.28 14.60 4.38
N ASP A 97 -13.81 15.26 3.36
CA ASP A 97 -15.18 15.01 2.91
C ASP A 97 -15.28 13.69 2.13
N ASP A 98 -15.99 12.73 2.72
CA ASP A 98 -16.28 11.42 2.12
C ASP A 98 -17.71 11.33 1.56
N THR A 99 -18.44 12.45 1.51
CA THR A 99 -19.83 12.52 1.05
C THR A 99 -19.96 13.01 -0.39
N GLY A 100 -20.98 12.54 -1.11
CA GLY A 100 -21.38 13.15 -2.39
C GLY A 100 -20.39 13.02 -3.56
N TRP A 101 -19.60 11.95 -3.62
CA TRP A 101 -18.64 11.67 -4.70
C TRP A 101 -19.17 10.74 -5.80
N GLU A 102 -20.46 10.77 -6.12
CA GLU A 102 -21.00 9.96 -7.21
C GLU A 102 -20.64 10.55 -8.58
N PHE A 103 -20.46 9.69 -9.60
CA PHE A 103 -20.17 10.17 -10.94
C PHE A 103 -21.38 10.91 -11.52
N PRO A 104 -21.24 12.20 -11.88
CA PRO A 104 -22.34 12.93 -12.51
C PRO A 104 -22.65 12.37 -13.89
N HIS A 105 -23.88 12.60 -14.36
CA HIS A 105 -24.29 12.15 -15.69
C HIS A 105 -23.48 12.82 -16.81
N GLU A 106 -23.04 14.06 -16.58
CA GLU A 106 -22.34 14.92 -17.56
C GLU A 106 -20.82 14.69 -17.61
N ILE A 107 -20.30 13.70 -16.87
CA ILE A 107 -18.86 13.47 -16.83
C ILE A 107 -18.31 13.16 -18.24
N PRO A 108 -17.30 13.89 -18.73
CA PRO A 108 -16.73 13.62 -20.04
C PRO A 108 -16.09 12.24 -20.09
N LEU A 109 -16.34 11.50 -21.18
CA LEU A 109 -15.76 10.18 -21.40
C LEU A 109 -14.22 10.20 -21.34
N SER A 110 -13.59 11.26 -21.82
CA SER A 110 -12.14 11.42 -21.76
C SER A 110 -11.61 11.35 -20.31
N VAL A 111 -12.32 11.95 -19.37
CA VAL A 111 -11.96 11.90 -17.94
C VAL A 111 -12.15 10.49 -17.38
N LEU A 112 -13.24 9.81 -17.73
CA LEU A 112 -13.46 8.41 -17.33
C LEU A 112 -12.36 7.48 -17.88
N CYS A 113 -11.97 7.65 -19.14
CA CYS A 113 -10.87 6.91 -19.75
C CYS A 113 -9.52 7.21 -19.09
N ASP A 114 -9.27 8.46 -18.70
CA ASP A 114 -8.07 8.84 -17.94
C ASP A 114 -8.04 8.17 -16.56
N SER A 115 -9.18 8.08 -15.87
CA SER A 115 -9.31 7.37 -14.60
C SER A 115 -9.10 5.85 -14.78
N LEU A 116 -9.58 5.26 -15.87
CA LEU A 116 -9.30 3.86 -16.22
C LEU A 116 -7.81 3.62 -16.47
N ALA A 117 -7.17 4.51 -17.22
CA ALA A 117 -5.73 4.45 -17.47
C ALA A 117 -4.93 4.57 -16.16
N ALA A 118 -5.37 5.46 -15.25
CA ALA A 118 -4.77 5.61 -13.93
C ALA A 118 -4.95 4.35 -13.08
N ALA A 119 -6.14 3.72 -13.08
CA ALA A 119 -6.39 2.48 -12.36
C ALA A 119 -5.49 1.33 -12.86
N ALA A 120 -5.35 1.18 -14.18
CA ALA A 120 -4.44 0.20 -14.77
C ALA A 120 -2.98 0.46 -14.42
N THR A 121 -2.55 1.72 -14.47
CA THR A 121 -1.21 2.15 -14.06
C THR A 121 -0.96 1.82 -12.59
N ILE A 122 -1.90 2.15 -11.70
CA ILE A 122 -1.77 1.91 -10.27
C ILE A 122 -1.68 0.42 -9.96
N ARG A 123 -2.51 -0.41 -10.59
CA ARG A 123 -2.42 -1.88 -10.42
C ARG A 123 -1.05 -2.38 -10.84
N TYR A 124 -0.55 -1.97 -12.00
CA TYR A 124 0.79 -2.32 -12.46
C TYR A 124 1.88 -1.92 -11.46
N LEU A 125 1.84 -0.67 -10.97
CA LEU A 125 2.79 -0.16 -9.98
C LEU A 125 2.70 -0.95 -8.67
N ALA A 126 1.49 -1.21 -8.17
CA ALA A 126 1.29 -2.00 -6.96
C ALA A 126 2.02 -3.35 -7.06
N HIS A 127 1.83 -4.08 -8.15
CA HIS A 127 2.51 -5.37 -8.38
C HIS A 127 4.01 -5.21 -8.53
N ALA A 128 4.50 -4.24 -9.32
CA ALA A 128 5.93 -4.00 -9.46
C ALA A 128 6.62 -3.74 -8.10
N GLY A 129 5.98 -2.92 -7.24
CA GLY A 129 6.48 -2.63 -5.91
C GLY A 129 6.40 -3.81 -4.95
N MET A 130 5.30 -4.54 -4.96
CA MET A 130 5.17 -5.72 -4.13
C MET A 130 6.20 -6.81 -4.51
N HIS A 131 6.45 -7.03 -5.80
CA HIS A 131 7.46 -7.98 -6.25
C HIS A 131 8.89 -7.56 -5.87
N GLU A 132 9.22 -6.26 -5.92
CA GLU A 132 10.51 -5.78 -5.40
C GLU A 132 10.64 -6.05 -3.89
N MET A 133 9.60 -5.73 -3.13
CA MET A 133 9.59 -5.94 -1.68
C MET A 133 9.70 -7.44 -1.33
N ILE A 134 9.02 -8.32 -2.09
CA ILE A 134 9.16 -9.77 -1.95
C ILE A 134 10.59 -10.22 -2.24
N ALA A 135 11.22 -9.72 -3.30
CA ALA A 135 12.61 -10.06 -3.63
C ALA A 135 13.58 -9.61 -2.51
N ARG A 136 13.33 -8.46 -1.88
CA ARG A 136 14.10 -7.99 -0.71
C ARG A 136 13.87 -8.89 0.51
N CYS A 137 12.63 -9.34 0.74
CA CYS A 137 12.34 -10.30 1.81
C CYS A 137 13.11 -11.61 1.61
N GLN A 138 13.17 -12.12 0.38
CA GLN A 138 13.92 -13.34 0.02
C GLN A 138 15.42 -13.25 0.31
N GLN A 139 15.97 -12.02 0.34
CA GLN A 139 17.37 -11.75 0.68
C GLN A 139 17.60 -11.61 2.19
N LEU A 140 16.55 -11.61 3.03
CA LEU A 140 16.70 -11.48 4.48
C LEU A 140 17.36 -12.73 5.08
N GLU A 141 18.49 -12.53 5.73
CA GLU A 141 19.15 -13.53 6.58
C GLU A 141 18.56 -13.48 7.99
N LEU A 142 17.30 -13.92 8.10
CA LEU A 142 16.61 -14.03 9.39
C LEU A 142 17.41 -14.96 10.31
N MET A 143 17.72 -14.49 11.53
CA MET A 143 18.57 -15.13 12.56
C MET A 143 20.06 -14.78 12.55
N GLN A 144 20.54 -13.89 11.68
CA GLN A 144 21.86 -13.28 11.90
C GLN A 144 21.75 -12.25 13.03
N LEU A 145 22.24 -12.60 14.23
CA LEU A 145 22.39 -11.64 15.33
C LEU A 145 23.42 -10.59 14.92
N GLN A 146 22.95 -9.44 14.44
CA GLN A 146 23.79 -8.29 14.07
C GLN A 146 24.49 -7.70 15.30
N ASN A 147 23.88 -7.82 16.48
CA ASN A 147 24.47 -7.35 17.73
C ASN A 147 24.50 -8.46 18.80
N PRO A 148 25.62 -9.19 18.95
CA PRO A 148 25.75 -10.20 20.00
C PRO A 148 25.80 -9.59 21.42
N LYS A 149 25.81 -8.26 21.56
CA LYS A 149 25.80 -7.56 22.87
C LYS A 149 24.39 -7.20 23.33
N LEU A 150 23.35 -7.43 22.52
CA LEU A 150 21.99 -7.08 22.87
C LEU A 150 21.46 -8.05 23.93
N LYS A 151 21.25 -7.51 25.15
CA LYS A 151 20.85 -8.27 26.34
C LYS A 151 19.33 -8.38 26.38
N TYR A 152 18.79 -9.60 26.43
CA TYR A 152 17.36 -9.84 26.52
C TYR A 152 16.96 -9.91 28.00
N ILE A 153 15.95 -9.14 28.41
CA ILE A 153 15.44 -9.13 29.79
C ILE A 153 14.40 -10.24 29.92
N ARG A 154 14.68 -11.25 30.74
CA ARG A 154 13.76 -12.36 31.01
C ARG A 154 12.72 -11.96 32.07
N ASN A 155 11.47 -12.43 31.92
CA ASN A 155 10.49 -12.52 33.01
C ASN A 155 10.22 -11.23 33.82
N ALA A 156 10.21 -10.06 33.18
CA ALA A 156 9.93 -8.81 33.90
C ALA A 156 8.52 -8.74 34.53
N HIS A 157 7.63 -9.71 34.23
CA HIS A 157 6.33 -9.89 34.86
C HIS A 157 6.31 -10.74 36.14
N ARG A 158 7.35 -11.55 36.43
CA ARG A 158 7.22 -12.65 37.42
C ARG A 158 8.00 -12.48 38.72
N THR A 159 9.01 -11.60 38.82
CA THR A 159 9.66 -11.28 40.11
C THR A 159 10.76 -10.21 39.92
N PRO A 160 10.88 -9.21 40.81
CA PRO A 160 12.00 -8.24 40.79
C PRO A 160 13.38 -8.89 40.90
N ALA A 161 13.48 -10.07 41.51
CA ALA A 161 14.72 -10.82 41.67
C ALA A 161 15.30 -11.43 40.37
N LEU A 162 14.57 -11.38 39.25
CA LEU A 162 15.02 -11.90 37.95
C LEU A 162 15.39 -10.79 36.94
N TRP A 163 15.34 -9.52 37.35
CA TRP A 163 15.72 -8.38 36.50
C TRP A 163 17.19 -8.41 36.04
N GLU A 164 18.05 -9.15 36.75
CA GLU A 164 19.45 -9.38 36.39
C GLU A 164 19.69 -10.65 35.56
N SER A 165 18.64 -11.44 35.28
CA SER A 165 18.77 -12.67 34.48
C SER A 165 18.85 -12.34 32.98
N GLU A 166 20.03 -11.91 32.55
CA GLU A 166 20.40 -11.73 31.15
C GLU A 166 20.31 -13.09 30.43
N TYR A 167 19.49 -13.16 29.38
CA TYR A 167 19.45 -14.34 28.51
C TYR A 167 20.02 -13.97 27.14
N PHE A 168 20.84 -14.86 26.59
CA PHE A 168 21.20 -14.84 25.18
C PHE A 168 20.27 -15.82 24.46
N PRO A 169 19.43 -15.38 23.52
CA PRO A 169 18.78 -16.33 22.62
C PRO A 169 19.90 -17.06 21.90
N VAL A 170 20.06 -18.35 22.18
CA VAL A 170 21.11 -19.17 21.57
C VAL A 170 20.88 -19.10 20.05
N PRO A 171 21.73 -18.40 19.28
CA PRO A 171 21.61 -18.45 17.83
C PRO A 171 21.79 -19.89 17.41
N LYS A 172 20.92 -20.38 16.51
CA LYS A 172 21.18 -21.69 15.90
C LYS A 172 22.55 -21.66 15.21
N PRO A 173 23.27 -22.79 15.19
CA PRO A 173 24.45 -22.91 14.35
C PRO A 173 24.06 -22.59 12.88
N PRO A 174 24.96 -21.96 12.12
CA PRO A 174 24.69 -21.32 10.81
C PRO A 174 24.24 -22.27 9.66
N ARG A 175 23.89 -23.52 9.96
CA ARG A 175 23.69 -24.58 8.96
C ARG A 175 22.24 -24.80 8.53
N GLU A 176 21.26 -24.32 9.28
CA GLU A 176 19.86 -24.37 8.84
C GLU A 176 19.47 -23.01 8.28
N ARG A 177 19.83 -22.76 7.02
CA ARG A 177 19.08 -21.77 6.22
C ARG A 177 17.67 -22.30 6.15
N TYR A 178 16.80 -21.81 7.02
CA TYR A 178 15.37 -22.03 6.86
C TYR A 178 15.03 -21.41 5.52
N GLN A 179 14.84 -22.26 4.51
CA GLN A 179 14.35 -21.84 3.21
C GLN A 179 13.06 -21.10 3.51
N GLN A 180 13.08 -19.77 3.37
CA GLN A 180 11.84 -19.00 3.37
C GLN A 180 10.94 -19.72 2.37
N ALA A 181 9.77 -20.18 2.83
CA ALA A 181 8.89 -20.96 1.97
C ALA A 181 8.68 -20.18 0.66
N GLU A 182 8.60 -20.91 -0.46
CA GLU A 182 8.37 -20.32 -1.78
C GLU A 182 7.36 -19.17 -1.67
N ALA A 183 7.73 -18.01 -2.22
CA ALA A 183 7.00 -16.78 -2.01
C ALA A 183 5.51 -17.00 -2.26
N VAL A 184 4.72 -16.92 -1.18
CA VAL A 184 3.26 -17.02 -1.25
C VAL A 184 2.77 -16.00 -2.28
N PRO A 185 1.86 -16.36 -3.20
CA PRO A 185 1.29 -15.42 -4.14
C PRO A 185 0.76 -14.18 -3.44
N ILE A 186 0.78 -13.03 -4.12
CA ILE A 186 0.22 -11.77 -3.59
C ILE A 186 -1.26 -12.00 -3.30
N SER A 187 -1.68 -11.71 -2.06
CA SER A 187 -3.09 -11.86 -1.68
C SER A 187 -3.89 -10.62 -2.05
N ALA A 188 -5.22 -10.78 -2.13
CA ALA A 188 -6.13 -9.68 -2.46
C ALA A 188 -6.01 -8.50 -1.48
N ILE A 189 -5.81 -8.77 -0.19
CA ILE A 189 -5.66 -7.73 0.85
C ILE A 189 -4.38 -6.92 0.62
N GLU A 190 -3.28 -7.61 0.32
CA GLU A 190 -1.98 -6.98 0.06
C GLU A 190 -2.07 -6.08 -1.16
N GLU A 191 -2.65 -6.60 -2.24
CA GLU A 191 -2.86 -5.85 -3.46
C GLU A 191 -3.72 -4.60 -3.22
N GLN A 192 -4.88 -4.75 -2.56
CA GLN A 192 -5.77 -3.61 -2.31
C GLN A 192 -5.11 -2.56 -1.41
N ARG A 193 -4.30 -2.96 -0.42
CA ARG A 193 -3.57 -2.01 0.44
C ARG A 193 -2.56 -1.20 -0.36
N ALA A 194 -1.82 -1.85 -1.24
CA ALA A 194 -0.87 -1.20 -2.14
C ALA A 194 -1.58 -0.26 -3.13
N ILE A 195 -2.68 -0.71 -3.76
CA ILE A 195 -3.50 0.10 -4.67
C ILE A 195 -4.04 1.36 -3.97
N ARG A 196 -4.61 1.21 -2.77
CA ARG A 196 -5.11 2.35 -1.98
C ARG A 196 -4.01 3.35 -1.66
N ALA A 197 -2.86 2.86 -1.20
CA ALA A 197 -1.71 3.70 -0.88
C ALA A 197 -1.22 4.52 -2.09
N ILE A 198 -1.15 3.89 -3.27
CA ILE A 198 -0.76 4.60 -4.50
C ILE A 198 -1.84 5.60 -4.92
N TRP A 199 -3.14 5.28 -4.82
CA TRP A 199 -4.20 6.26 -5.10
C TRP A 199 -4.08 7.53 -4.22
N GLN A 200 -3.74 7.37 -2.94
CA GLN A 200 -3.52 8.48 -2.02
C GLN A 200 -2.32 9.35 -2.44
N LEU A 201 -1.23 8.74 -2.92
CA LEU A 201 -0.09 9.46 -3.50
C LEU A 201 -0.48 10.18 -4.80
N LEU A 202 -1.19 9.47 -5.69
CA LEU A 202 -1.57 9.99 -7.01
C LEU A 202 -2.50 11.20 -6.91
N LEU A 203 -3.39 11.21 -5.91
CA LEU A 203 -4.27 12.35 -5.65
C LEU A 203 -3.47 13.63 -5.33
N ILE A 204 -2.42 13.51 -4.51
CA ILE A 204 -1.55 14.63 -4.15
C ILE A 204 -0.70 15.05 -5.36
N TRP A 205 -0.14 14.10 -6.11
CA TRP A 205 0.64 14.44 -7.29
C TRP A 205 -0.20 15.12 -8.37
N GLU A 206 -1.47 14.75 -8.48
CA GLU A 206 -2.40 15.43 -9.37
C GLU A 206 -2.66 16.87 -8.91
N LEU A 207 -2.83 17.11 -7.59
CA LEU A 207 -2.91 18.46 -7.04
C LEU A 207 -1.67 19.29 -7.41
N HIS A 208 -0.46 18.75 -7.21
CA HIS A 208 0.77 19.44 -7.61
C HIS A 208 0.79 19.74 -9.13
N SER A 209 0.32 18.81 -9.96
CA SER A 209 0.24 19.04 -11.40
C SER A 209 -0.79 20.11 -11.79
N LEU A 210 -1.87 20.27 -11.02
CA LEU A 210 -2.91 21.27 -11.26
C LEU A 210 -2.48 22.68 -10.88
N VAL A 211 -1.64 22.81 -9.86
CA VAL A 211 -1.26 24.09 -9.27
C VAL A 211 0.13 24.57 -9.74
N ALA A 212 1.08 23.64 -9.89
CA ALA A 212 2.48 23.93 -10.20
C ALA A 212 2.98 23.24 -11.49
N GLY A 213 2.09 22.63 -12.26
CA GLY A 213 2.44 21.95 -13.51
C GLY A 213 2.78 22.93 -14.66
N PRO A 214 3.19 22.41 -15.83
CA PRO A 214 3.49 23.23 -17.02
C PRO A 214 2.28 24.03 -17.54
N SER A 215 1.07 23.61 -17.18
CA SER A 215 -0.19 24.27 -17.53
C SER A 215 -1.09 24.23 -16.31
N PRO A 216 -0.87 25.11 -15.32
CA PRO A 216 -1.66 25.12 -14.10
C PRO A 216 -3.10 25.46 -14.45
N ARG A 217 -4.03 24.67 -13.91
CA ARG A 217 -5.47 24.87 -14.08
C ARG A 217 -6.08 25.65 -12.92
N TRP A 218 -5.40 25.65 -11.77
CA TRP A 218 -5.82 26.36 -10.57
C TRP A 218 -4.90 27.55 -10.31
N ASN A 219 -5.50 28.73 -10.22
CA ASN A 219 -4.78 29.99 -10.04
C ASN A 219 -4.55 30.28 -8.55
N TRP A 220 -3.86 29.36 -7.86
CA TRP A 220 -3.53 29.56 -6.45
C TRP A 220 -2.50 30.69 -6.26
N PRO A 221 -2.56 31.44 -5.15
CA PRO A 221 -1.52 32.39 -4.78
C PRO A 221 -0.14 31.70 -4.71
N SER A 222 0.93 32.42 -5.07
CA SER A 222 2.29 31.87 -5.04
C SER A 222 2.73 31.41 -3.65
N GLU A 223 2.22 32.05 -2.59
CA GLU A 223 2.41 31.66 -1.20
C GLU A 223 1.82 30.26 -0.93
N GLU A 224 0.60 30.00 -1.41
CA GLU A 224 -0.07 28.69 -1.30
C GLU A 224 0.64 27.61 -2.10
N VAL A 225 1.10 27.93 -3.31
CA VAL A 225 1.90 26.99 -4.12
C VAL A 225 3.20 26.64 -3.40
N SER A 226 3.87 27.64 -2.81
CA SER A 226 5.11 27.45 -2.06
C SER A 226 4.87 26.65 -0.78
N ARG A 227 3.74 26.90 -0.09
CA ARG A 227 3.30 26.12 1.06
C ARG A 227 3.13 24.64 0.69
N LEU A 228 2.41 24.36 -0.40
CA LEU A 228 2.21 23.00 -0.90
C LEU A 228 3.53 22.32 -1.31
N GLN A 229 4.45 23.02 -1.97
CA GLN A 229 5.74 22.46 -2.41
C GLN A 229 6.65 22.04 -1.25
N ASN A 230 6.58 22.76 -0.13
CA ASN A 230 7.36 22.46 1.07
C ASN A 230 6.64 21.50 2.02
N MET A 231 5.36 21.22 1.78
CA MET A 231 4.54 20.35 2.60
C MET A 231 4.80 18.89 2.25
N HIS A 232 5.07 18.06 3.25
CA HIS A 232 5.15 16.62 3.06
C HIS A 232 3.75 16.02 2.91
N PHE A 233 3.58 14.97 2.11
CA PHE A 233 2.26 14.36 1.87
C PHE A 233 1.55 13.94 3.16
N GLU A 234 2.31 13.58 4.19
CA GLU A 234 1.77 13.18 5.50
C GLU A 234 1.04 14.30 6.21
N GLU A 235 1.43 15.55 5.99
CA GLU A 235 0.77 16.70 6.61
C GLU A 235 -0.63 16.88 6.05
N LEU A 236 -0.81 16.66 4.74
CA LEU A 236 -2.12 16.68 4.07
C LEU A 236 -3.06 15.59 4.62
N TRP A 237 -2.52 14.41 4.94
CA TRP A 237 -3.31 13.27 5.44
C TRP A 237 -3.46 13.22 6.97
N ARG A 238 -2.74 14.06 7.72
CA ARG A 238 -2.59 13.96 9.19
C ARG A 238 -3.92 13.92 9.94
N HIS A 239 -4.91 14.66 9.46
CA HIS A 239 -6.22 14.78 10.11
C HIS A 239 -7.27 13.79 9.59
N ALA A 240 -6.99 13.10 8.48
CA ALA A 240 -7.92 12.18 7.84
C ALA A 240 -7.53 10.71 8.03
N LEU A 241 -6.24 10.42 8.23
CA LEU A 241 -5.72 9.07 8.32
C LEU A 241 -4.96 8.84 9.62
N TRP A 242 -5.26 7.73 10.28
CA TRP A 242 -4.44 7.25 11.40
C TRP A 242 -3.10 6.72 10.91
N ASN A 243 -2.09 6.67 11.78
CA ASN A 243 -0.75 6.19 11.44
C ASN A 243 -0.75 4.81 10.76
N ARG A 244 -1.65 3.90 11.17
CA ARG A 244 -1.81 2.57 10.55
C ARG A 244 -2.22 2.61 9.07
N MET A 245 -2.86 3.69 8.63
CA MET A 245 -3.30 3.92 7.25
C MET A 245 -2.29 4.75 6.45
N ILE A 246 -1.46 5.55 7.11
CA ILE A 246 -0.38 6.34 6.48
C ILE A 246 0.82 5.46 6.13
N GLU A 247 1.11 4.42 6.91
CA GLU A 247 2.32 3.61 6.72
C GLU A 247 2.36 2.80 5.41
N PRO A 248 1.23 2.28 4.88
CA PRO A 248 1.17 1.80 3.50
C PRO A 248 1.58 2.87 2.47
N ILE A 249 1.18 4.13 2.67
CA ILE A 249 1.53 5.26 1.79
C ILE A 249 3.04 5.49 1.80
N ARG A 250 3.64 5.59 3.00
CA ARG A 250 5.09 5.73 3.18
C ARG A 250 5.85 4.57 2.54
N THR A 251 5.35 3.36 2.71
CA THR A 251 5.95 2.14 2.16
C THR A 251 5.97 2.16 0.64
N MET A 252 4.88 2.61 0.00
CA MET A 252 4.81 2.71 -1.46
C MET A 252 5.59 3.92 -2.01
N ASP A 253 5.62 5.05 -1.31
CA ASP A 253 6.42 6.21 -1.72
C ASP A 253 7.93 5.92 -1.70
N GLU A 254 8.38 5.07 -0.76
CA GLU A 254 9.77 4.62 -0.63
C GLU A 254 10.14 3.46 -1.60
N CYS A 255 9.23 2.93 -2.45
CA CYS A 255 9.64 1.92 -3.45
C CYS A 255 10.46 2.55 -4.57
N SER A 256 11.74 2.21 -4.61
CA SER A 256 12.68 2.60 -5.67
C SER A 256 12.24 2.15 -7.06
N CYS A 257 11.54 1.02 -7.17
CA CYS A 257 10.95 0.55 -8.43
C CYS A 257 9.91 1.50 -9.04
N LEU A 258 9.15 2.20 -8.19
CA LEU A 258 8.06 3.05 -8.62
C LEU A 258 8.60 4.41 -9.02
N PHE A 259 9.57 4.90 -8.27
CA PHE A 259 10.14 6.23 -8.41
C PHE A 259 11.66 6.15 -8.20
N PRO A 260 12.48 5.89 -9.24
CA PRO A 260 13.91 6.18 -9.16
C PRO A 260 14.08 7.63 -8.71
N THR A 261 15.19 8.00 -8.06
CA THR A 261 15.48 9.24 -7.28
C THR A 261 14.98 10.59 -7.87
N LEU A 262 13.68 10.72 -8.10
CA LEU A 262 12.97 11.83 -8.70
C LEU A 262 12.41 12.65 -7.57
N ARG A 263 12.72 13.95 -7.61
CA ARG A 263 12.41 14.87 -6.52
C ARG A 263 11.01 15.45 -6.64
N SER A 264 10.48 15.61 -7.86
CA SER A 264 9.17 16.25 -8.04
C SER A 264 8.01 15.24 -8.19
N PRO A 265 6.85 15.50 -7.55
CA PRO A 265 5.58 14.78 -7.78
C PRO A 265 5.19 14.63 -9.25
N GLY A 266 5.38 15.68 -10.06
CA GLY A 266 5.04 15.67 -11.48
C GLY A 266 5.91 14.72 -12.31
N GLU A 267 7.22 14.66 -12.03
CA GLU A 267 8.12 13.70 -12.66
C GLU A 267 7.77 12.26 -12.27
N ARG A 268 7.46 12.03 -10.99
CA ARG A 268 7.03 10.72 -10.48
C ARG A 268 5.78 10.23 -11.19
N LEU A 269 4.75 11.08 -11.31
CA LEU A 269 3.53 10.76 -12.03
C LEU A 269 3.80 10.45 -13.51
N ARG A 270 4.66 11.23 -14.17
CA ARG A 270 5.02 11.03 -15.58
C ARG A 270 5.80 9.73 -15.78
N ALA A 271 6.77 9.45 -14.91
CA ALA A 271 7.56 8.21 -14.94
C ALA A 271 6.67 6.99 -14.74
N ALA A 272 5.77 7.03 -13.76
CA ALA A 272 4.75 6.00 -13.53
C ALA A 272 3.89 5.71 -14.77
N LYS A 273 3.34 6.75 -15.40
CA LYS A 273 2.55 6.63 -16.63
C LYS A 273 3.35 6.03 -17.78
N ASN A 274 4.58 6.51 -17.98
CA ASN A 274 5.46 6.01 -19.04
C ASN A 274 5.82 4.54 -18.84
N LEU A 275 6.08 4.13 -17.59
CA LEU A 275 6.40 2.75 -17.24
C LEU A 275 5.23 1.79 -17.52
N ALA A 276 4.01 2.16 -17.10
CA ALA A 276 2.83 1.34 -17.39
C ALA A 276 2.53 1.26 -18.90
N PHE A 277 2.78 2.35 -19.63
CA PHE A 277 2.57 2.39 -21.08
C PHE A 277 3.59 1.56 -21.86
N SER A 278 4.89 1.63 -21.51
CA SER A 278 5.95 0.93 -22.22
C SER A 278 5.86 -0.59 -22.09
N VAL A 279 5.36 -1.09 -20.95
CA VAL A 279 5.15 -2.53 -20.71
C VAL A 279 3.80 -3.02 -21.29
N GLY A 280 3.08 -2.15 -21.99
CA GLY A 280 1.81 -2.48 -22.64
C GLY A 280 0.72 -2.88 -21.65
N GLY A 281 0.81 -2.44 -20.40
CA GLY A 281 -0.12 -2.84 -19.33
C GLY A 281 -0.02 -4.30 -18.91
N LYS A 282 0.97 -5.07 -19.41
CA LYS A 282 1.19 -6.44 -18.93
C LYS A 282 1.75 -6.36 -17.51
N LEU A 283 1.09 -7.03 -16.57
CA LEU A 283 1.57 -7.12 -15.20
C LEU A 283 2.96 -7.78 -15.18
N PRO A 284 3.84 -7.39 -14.24
CA PRO A 284 5.15 -8.04 -14.06
C PRO A 284 5.02 -9.50 -13.59
N CYS A 285 3.82 -9.94 -13.23
CA CYS A 285 3.47 -11.32 -12.92
C CYS A 285 2.20 -11.75 -13.62
N ASP A 286 1.97 -13.07 -13.69
CA ASP A 286 0.72 -13.66 -14.15
C ASP A 286 -0.37 -13.64 -13.04
N CYS A 287 -0.30 -12.69 -12.12
CA CYS A 287 -1.26 -12.56 -11.01
C CYS A 287 -2.61 -12.10 -11.56
N SER A 288 -3.61 -12.99 -11.50
CA SER A 288 -4.99 -12.64 -11.86
C SER A 288 -5.55 -11.57 -10.91
N ALA A 289 -6.52 -10.80 -11.40
CA ALA A 289 -7.31 -9.93 -10.52
C ALA A 289 -8.04 -10.77 -9.46
N PRO A 290 -8.10 -10.29 -8.22
CA PRO A 290 -8.92 -10.92 -7.20
C PRO A 290 -10.37 -10.82 -7.63
N SER A 291 -11.10 -11.94 -7.56
CA SER A 291 -12.51 -11.95 -7.93
C SER A 291 -13.31 -10.96 -7.08
N ALA A 292 -14.37 -10.38 -7.65
CA ALA A 292 -15.29 -9.51 -6.93
C ALA A 292 -15.78 -10.09 -5.59
N SER A 293 -16.09 -11.40 -5.56
CA SER A 293 -16.53 -12.09 -4.33
C SER A 293 -15.50 -12.03 -3.20
N LEU A 294 -14.23 -12.27 -3.54
CA LEU A 294 -13.12 -12.23 -2.58
C LEU A 294 -12.90 -10.83 -2.02
N ILE A 295 -13.18 -9.77 -2.80
CA ILE A 295 -13.05 -8.39 -2.34
C ILE A 295 -14.10 -8.05 -1.27
N HIS A 296 -15.32 -8.54 -1.42
CA HIS A 296 -16.36 -8.36 -0.40
C HIS A 296 -16.00 -9.04 0.93
N ASP A 297 -15.42 -10.23 0.87
CA ASP A 297 -15.05 -11.00 2.07
C ASP A 297 -13.92 -10.35 2.89
N ILE A 298 -13.09 -9.51 2.26
CA ILE A 298 -11.92 -8.92 2.90
C ILE A 298 -12.12 -7.48 3.39
N ASP A 299 -13.30 -6.85 3.22
CA ASP A 299 -13.49 -5.41 3.56
C ASP A 299 -13.18 -5.12 5.05
N ASP A 300 -13.59 -6.01 5.96
CA ASP A 300 -13.29 -5.89 7.39
C ASP A 300 -11.80 -6.02 7.70
N GLU A 301 -11.09 -6.93 7.03
CA GLU A 301 -9.65 -7.13 7.22
C GLU A 301 -8.83 -6.03 6.52
N PHE A 302 -9.34 -5.49 5.43
CA PHE A 302 -8.76 -4.38 4.68
C PHE A 302 -8.64 -3.11 5.53
N ARG A 303 -9.63 -2.87 6.40
CA ARG A 303 -9.61 -1.77 7.39
C ARG A 303 -8.69 -2.01 8.58
N ARG A 304 -8.34 -3.28 8.86
CA ARG A 304 -7.39 -3.61 9.92
C ARG A 304 -5.98 -3.21 9.51
N SER A 305 -5.20 -2.83 10.51
CA SER A 305 -3.78 -2.56 10.31
C SER A 305 -3.05 -3.82 9.83
N ALA A 306 -2.04 -3.64 8.98
CA ALA A 306 -1.18 -4.75 8.61
C ALA A 306 -0.55 -5.38 9.86
N PRO A 307 -0.54 -6.72 9.96
CA PRO A 307 -0.07 -7.43 11.15
C PRO A 307 1.42 -7.16 11.43
N GLY A 308 2.25 -6.99 10.39
CA GLY A 308 3.66 -6.59 10.55
C GLY A 308 3.81 -5.23 11.22
N TYR A 309 3.08 -4.22 10.73
CA TYR A 309 3.01 -2.91 11.38
C TYR A 309 2.48 -2.97 12.82
N SER A 310 1.39 -3.70 13.03
CA SER A 310 0.77 -3.86 14.35
C SER A 310 1.74 -4.47 15.36
N PHE A 311 2.49 -5.49 14.96
CA PHE A 311 3.50 -6.12 15.81
C PHE A 311 4.65 -5.16 16.15
N VAL A 312 5.18 -4.43 15.15
CA VAL A 312 6.29 -3.50 15.41
C VAL A 312 5.86 -2.38 16.35
N VAL A 313 4.74 -1.73 16.09
CA VAL A 313 4.29 -0.57 16.89
C VAL A 313 3.72 -1.00 18.23
N GLY A 314 3.02 -2.13 18.29
CA GLY A 314 2.36 -2.62 19.51
C GLY A 314 3.28 -3.39 20.44
N GLN A 315 4.09 -4.30 19.90
CA GLN A 315 4.96 -5.18 20.68
C GLN A 315 6.42 -4.70 20.61
N LEU A 316 7.03 -4.72 19.43
CA LEU A 316 8.47 -4.51 19.29
C LEU A 316 8.93 -3.15 19.84
N SER A 317 8.21 -2.07 19.55
CA SER A 317 8.56 -0.71 19.96
C SER A 317 8.13 -0.37 21.39
N LYS A 318 7.06 -0.97 21.92
CA LYS A 318 6.41 -0.51 23.16
C LYS A 318 6.63 -1.44 24.34
N TRP A 319 6.70 -2.76 24.11
CA TRP A 319 6.84 -3.70 25.22
C TRP A 319 8.18 -3.51 25.92
N TYR A 320 8.14 -3.50 27.24
CA TYR A 320 9.32 -3.25 28.07
C TYR A 320 10.31 -4.41 28.07
N THR A 321 9.86 -5.61 27.74
CA THR A 321 10.70 -6.80 27.52
C THR A 321 11.30 -6.85 26.13
N SER A 322 10.87 -5.99 25.20
CA SER A 322 11.35 -6.02 23.82
C SER A 322 12.81 -5.58 23.73
N PRO A 323 13.70 -6.38 23.09
CA PRO A 323 15.08 -6.00 22.80
C PRO A 323 15.18 -4.85 21.78
N CYS A 324 14.09 -4.50 21.11
CA CYS A 324 14.02 -3.39 20.17
C CYS A 324 13.05 -2.30 20.65
N ARG A 325 12.83 -2.17 21.96
CA ARG A 325 12.00 -1.08 22.52
C ARG A 325 12.46 0.27 21.95
N TYR A 326 11.49 1.10 21.56
CA TYR A 326 11.66 2.39 20.87
C TYR A 326 12.04 2.35 19.38
N VAL A 327 12.10 1.17 18.76
CA VAL A 327 12.31 1.04 17.32
C VAL A 327 11.19 1.75 16.54
N LYS A 328 11.58 2.51 15.52
CA LYS A 328 10.63 3.11 14.58
C LYS A 328 10.22 2.09 13.51
N PHE A 329 9.08 2.30 12.86
CA PHE A 329 8.65 1.41 11.78
C PHE A 329 9.47 1.55 10.48
N ARG A 330 10.14 2.69 10.28
CA ARG A 330 10.86 3.03 9.04
C ARG A 330 11.75 1.91 8.45
N PRO A 331 12.59 1.20 9.21
CA PRO A 331 13.50 0.18 8.66
C PRO A 331 12.77 -0.99 7.99
N PHE A 332 11.50 -1.21 8.35
CA PHE A 332 10.68 -2.31 7.87
C PHE A 332 9.90 -1.99 6.59
N ARG A 333 9.79 -0.70 6.21
CA ARG A 333 9.04 -0.25 5.02
C ARG A 333 9.60 -0.83 3.74
N ARG A 334 10.93 -0.86 3.60
CA ARG A 334 11.62 -1.37 2.41
C ARG A 334 11.29 -2.82 2.08
N TYR A 335 10.72 -3.57 3.04
CA TYR A 335 10.29 -4.95 2.91
C TYR A 335 8.78 -5.12 2.76
N GLY A 336 7.98 -4.04 2.74
CA GLY A 336 6.53 -4.12 2.54
C GLY A 336 5.70 -4.45 3.78
N PHE A 337 6.26 -4.38 4.99
CA PHE A 337 5.59 -4.90 6.20
C PHE A 337 4.33 -4.13 6.65
N ALA A 338 4.08 -2.96 6.05
CA ALA A 338 2.82 -2.23 6.21
C ALA A 338 1.73 -2.68 5.23
N ILE A 339 2.04 -3.56 4.29
CA ILE A 339 1.15 -4.05 3.23
C ILE A 339 0.77 -5.50 3.51
N TRP A 340 1.77 -6.31 3.86
CA TRP A 340 1.64 -7.77 4.01
C TRP A 340 0.52 -8.24 4.92
N ASP A 341 -0.12 -9.32 4.51
CA ASP A 341 -1.12 -10.01 5.30
C ASP A 341 -0.48 -10.94 6.33
N LEU A 342 -1.32 -11.56 7.15
CA LEU A 342 -0.84 -12.44 8.21
C LEU A 342 -0.16 -13.69 7.65
N ARG A 343 -0.69 -14.24 6.56
CA ARG A 343 -0.16 -15.47 5.93
C ARG A 343 1.24 -15.25 5.38
N ARG A 344 1.52 -14.11 4.74
CA ARG A 344 2.87 -13.77 4.28
C ARG A 344 3.81 -13.55 5.44
N MET A 345 3.39 -12.83 6.48
CA MET A 345 4.24 -12.61 7.66
C MET A 345 4.56 -13.92 8.41
N GLN A 346 3.66 -14.89 8.41
CA GLN A 346 3.93 -16.27 8.88
C GLN A 346 4.85 -17.03 7.93
N GLY A 347 4.63 -16.87 6.62
CA GLY A 347 5.46 -17.46 5.56
C GLY A 347 6.92 -17.01 5.63
N LEU A 348 7.15 -15.76 6.06
CA LEU A 348 8.47 -15.20 6.36
C LEU A 348 9.00 -15.62 7.74
N GLY A 349 8.19 -16.30 8.56
CA GLY A 349 8.57 -16.71 9.91
C GLY A 349 8.74 -15.55 10.89
N LEU A 350 8.03 -14.43 10.68
CA LEU A 350 8.09 -13.24 11.53
C LEU A 350 6.92 -13.17 12.54
N LEU A 351 5.79 -13.80 12.22
CA LEU A 351 4.59 -13.84 13.07
C LEU A 351 4.10 -15.27 13.28
N TRP A 352 3.35 -15.46 14.37
CA TRP A 352 2.77 -16.75 14.74
C TRP A 352 1.46 -16.99 13.98
N ALA A 353 1.09 -18.26 13.88
CA ALA A 353 -0.28 -18.64 13.55
C ALA A 353 -1.23 -18.33 14.71
N PRO A 354 -2.48 -17.92 14.44
CA PRO A 354 -3.55 -17.97 15.45
C PRO A 354 -3.60 -19.36 16.08
N HIS A 355 -4.03 -19.45 17.35
CA HIS A 355 -3.99 -20.70 18.13
C HIS A 355 -4.70 -21.89 17.46
N ASP A 356 -5.70 -21.62 16.62
CA ASP A 356 -6.50 -22.65 15.94
C ASP A 356 -5.97 -23.03 14.55
N SER A 357 -4.84 -22.45 14.11
CA SER A 357 -4.28 -22.67 12.77
C SER A 357 -3.01 -23.52 12.82
N PRO A 358 -2.79 -24.41 11.83
CA PRO A 358 -1.55 -25.18 11.75
C PRO A 358 -0.35 -24.24 11.63
N GLN A 359 0.65 -24.44 12.48
CA GLN A 359 1.88 -23.65 12.41
C GLN A 359 2.70 -24.06 11.20
N LEU A 360 3.15 -23.06 10.44
CA LEU A 360 4.11 -23.29 9.37
C LEU A 360 5.48 -23.69 9.95
N PRO A 361 6.27 -24.55 9.28
CA PRO A 361 7.59 -24.96 9.77
C PRO A 361 8.55 -23.81 10.12
N GLN A 362 8.38 -22.68 9.44
CA GLN A 362 9.14 -21.45 9.59
C GLN A 362 8.63 -20.53 10.71
N ALA A 363 7.50 -20.83 11.36
CA ALA A 363 6.95 -20.00 12.43
C ALA A 363 7.97 -19.81 13.57
N PRO A 364 7.95 -18.67 14.28
CA PRO A 364 8.80 -18.50 15.45
C PRO A 364 8.47 -19.55 16.51
N ARG A 365 9.50 -20.17 17.09
CA ARG A 365 9.35 -21.25 18.09
C ARG A 365 9.11 -20.74 19.51
N SER A 366 9.44 -19.47 19.74
CA SER A 366 9.31 -18.79 21.03
C SER A 366 9.29 -17.28 20.82
N GLU A 367 8.88 -16.53 21.84
CA GLU A 367 8.91 -15.07 21.81
C GLU A 367 10.35 -14.52 21.62
N PRO A 368 11.39 -15.04 22.30
CA PRO A 368 12.78 -14.64 22.00
C PRO A 368 13.21 -14.93 20.56
N ASP A 369 12.85 -16.09 19.99
CA ASP A 369 13.13 -16.40 18.58
C ASP A 369 12.47 -15.37 17.65
N GLN A 370 11.24 -14.98 17.94
CA GLN A 370 10.55 -13.95 17.18
C GLN A 370 11.30 -12.61 17.23
N TYR A 371 11.71 -12.15 18.42
CA TYR A 371 12.43 -10.90 18.54
C TYR A 371 13.78 -10.89 17.81
N VAL A 372 14.57 -11.97 17.89
CA VAL A 372 15.84 -12.09 17.15
C VAL A 372 15.63 -11.90 15.65
N ARG A 373 14.56 -12.48 15.10
CA ARG A 373 14.25 -12.36 13.67
C ARG A 373 13.93 -10.92 13.28
N TRP A 374 13.12 -10.23 14.08
CA TRP A 374 12.81 -8.82 13.86
C TRP A 374 14.03 -7.92 14.02
N GLU A 375 14.89 -8.19 14.98
CA GLU A 375 16.15 -7.48 15.20
C GLU A 375 17.12 -7.67 14.01
N SER A 376 17.20 -8.89 13.46
CA SER A 376 18.11 -9.20 12.34
C SER A 376 17.86 -8.42 11.05
N ILE A 377 16.71 -7.75 10.95
CA ILE A 377 16.33 -6.88 9.82
C ILE A 377 16.92 -5.46 9.97
N LEU A 378 17.23 -5.06 11.20
CA LEU A 378 17.71 -3.72 11.55
C LEU A 378 19.17 -3.53 11.14
N SER A 379 19.48 -2.33 10.67
CA SER A 379 20.86 -1.93 10.39
C SER A 379 21.62 -1.62 11.69
N PRO A 380 22.96 -1.61 11.67
CA PRO A 380 23.75 -1.15 12.81
C PRO A 380 23.34 0.24 13.31
N GLU A 381 22.99 1.14 12.40
CA GLU A 381 22.55 2.51 12.70
C GLU A 381 21.19 2.51 13.44
N ASP A 382 20.24 1.67 13.01
CA ASP A 382 18.94 1.52 13.68
C ASP A 382 19.11 0.99 15.10
N LEU A 383 20.01 0.02 15.29
CA LEU A 383 20.32 -0.56 16.60
C LEU A 383 20.99 0.47 17.52
N GLU A 384 21.87 1.32 16.99
CA GLU A 384 22.47 2.41 17.75
C GLU A 384 21.42 3.44 18.17
N GLU A 385 20.49 3.83 17.28
CA GLU A 385 19.40 4.76 17.63
C GLU A 385 18.53 4.19 18.77
N ILE A 386 18.21 2.88 18.71
CA ILE A 386 17.47 2.19 19.77
C ILE A 386 18.22 2.26 21.10
N GLU A 387 19.51 1.94 21.12
CA GLU A 387 20.34 1.97 22.31
C GLU A 387 20.49 3.39 22.87
N GLN A 388 20.64 4.39 22.02
CA GLN A 388 20.64 5.80 22.43
C GLN A 388 19.31 6.15 23.11
N ARG A 389 18.17 5.83 22.52
CA ARG A 389 16.85 6.08 23.12
C ARG A 389 16.72 5.40 24.48
N ARG A 390 17.13 4.14 24.60
CA ARG A 390 17.11 3.40 25.87
C ARG A 390 17.90 4.07 26.98
N LYS A 391 19.07 4.64 26.67
CA LYS A 391 19.88 5.39 27.64
C LYS A 391 19.22 6.68 28.10
N HIS A 392 18.43 7.31 27.24
CA HIS A 392 17.71 8.55 27.56
C HIS A 392 16.41 8.29 28.32
N TYR A 393 15.74 7.17 28.07
CA TYR A 393 14.51 6.76 28.76
C TYR A 393 14.81 5.69 29.81
N TRP A 394 15.17 6.09 31.04
CA TRP A 394 15.41 5.16 32.17
C TRP A 394 14.12 4.36 32.48
N PRO A 395 14.17 3.01 32.58
CA PRO A 395 13.12 2.22 33.23
C PRO A 395 12.79 2.71 34.66
N GLY A 396 11.70 3.46 34.83
CA GLY A 396 11.20 3.80 36.18
C GLY A 396 10.44 5.11 36.33
N THR A 397 10.54 6.04 35.37
CA THR A 397 9.96 7.40 35.53
C THR A 397 8.75 7.70 34.65
N GLU A 398 8.42 6.83 33.70
CA GLU A 398 7.24 7.00 32.84
C GLU A 398 6.36 5.76 32.93
N MET A 399 5.46 5.73 33.92
CA MET A 399 4.14 5.18 33.63
C MET A 399 3.55 6.12 32.58
N ILE A 400 3.61 5.70 31.32
CA ILE A 400 2.97 6.41 30.21
C ILE A 400 1.50 6.58 30.62
N VAL A 401 1.13 7.80 30.97
CA VAL A 401 -0.27 8.17 31.13
C VAL A 401 -0.92 7.87 29.80
N VAL A 402 -1.94 7.02 29.86
CA VAL A 402 -2.78 6.66 28.73
C VAL A 402 -3.51 7.92 28.28
N GLU A 403 -2.91 8.68 27.38
CA GLU A 403 -3.70 9.56 26.53
C GLU A 403 -4.37 8.68 25.47
N SER A 404 -5.62 8.31 25.77
CA SER A 404 -6.58 7.91 24.76
C SER A 404 -6.73 9.07 23.76
N PRO A 405 -6.45 8.89 22.46
CA PRO A 405 -6.82 9.89 21.49
C PRO A 405 -8.31 9.75 21.16
N VAL A 406 -9.03 10.86 21.33
CA VAL A 406 -10.35 11.13 20.75
C VAL A 406 -10.29 11.10 19.23
#